data_AF-A0AA43INL3-F1
#
_entry.id   AF-A0AA43INL3-F1
#
_cell.length_a   1.000
_cell.length_b   1.000
_cell.length_c   1.000
_cell.angle_alpha   90.00
_cell.angle_beta   90.00
_cell.angle_gamma   90.00
#
_symmetry.space_group_name_H-M   'P 1'
#
loop_
_entity.id
_entity.type
_entity.pdbx_description
1 polymer ?
#
loop_
_entity_poly.entity_id
_entity_poly.type
_entity_poly.pdbx_seq_one_letter_code
_entity_poly.pdbx_strand_id
1 'polypeptide(L)'
;MTSEEVNRRILVVDDNVSIHQDFLKILQPATGSEALEPARAALFGEPNPVRASDHFTVDCADQGIIALGLVEAAGKKGNPYAVAFVDMRMPPGWDGLETIERLWAADAELQVVICTAYSDQPWDEIRGRIGRTDQLLILQKPFNSIEVLQLATALCRKWDLARKVSGQVSELSHLVDERTAELRDANRQLTEFNETLMQTVASLEAAQTEILRQNGELERLASRDPLTGCLNRRAFYALFDKAFAEERAQGNELCCLMIDIDLFKRVNDELGHAIGDQAIQAVADCLQSGVRLTDMVGRYGGEEFCLMFPQTTLAEATVLAERLRARVSAEAGNRVRMASGMTLTVSVGVSTSAFGARSPLELIDQADRALYAAKESGRNCVMAMDVLVPGLHPSEQLELQVRRVTPRESSPAIIR
;
A
#
# COMPACT_ATOMS: atom_id res chain seq x y z
N MET A 1 -0.78 38.78 -35.66
CA MET A 1 0.69 38.93 -35.79
C MET A 1 0.98 40.42 -35.89
N THR A 2 0.99 41.10 -34.75
CA THR A 2 1.45 42.48 -34.64
C THR A 2 2.95 42.47 -34.93
N SER A 3 3.43 43.32 -35.85
CA SER A 3 4.87 43.48 -36.04
C SER A 3 5.45 43.95 -34.70
N GLU A 4 6.18 43.09 -34.00
CA GLU A 4 6.84 43.48 -32.75
C GLU A 4 7.79 44.64 -33.05
N GLU A 5 7.51 45.80 -32.48
CA GLU A 5 8.34 46.98 -32.61
C GLU A 5 9.67 46.75 -31.89
N VAL A 6 10.69 46.36 -32.65
CA VAL A 6 12.07 46.24 -32.16
C VAL A 6 12.52 47.60 -31.61
N ASN A 7 13.15 47.62 -30.43
CA ASN A 7 13.72 48.85 -29.88
C ASN A 7 14.82 49.40 -30.80
N ARG A 8 14.53 50.57 -31.40
CA ARG A 8 15.41 51.26 -32.36
C ARG A 8 15.97 52.56 -31.80
N ARG A 9 16.08 52.66 -30.47
CA ARG A 9 16.71 53.81 -29.80
C ARG A 9 18.22 53.66 -29.78
N ILE A 10 18.88 54.66 -30.34
CA ILE A 10 20.33 54.73 -30.48
C ILE A 10 20.84 55.96 -29.76
N LEU A 11 21.94 55.81 -29.04
CA LEU A 11 22.69 56.91 -28.46
C LEU A 11 24.00 57.10 -29.24
N VAL A 12 24.31 58.31 -29.67
CA VAL A 12 25.60 58.63 -30.31
C VAL A 12 26.37 59.55 -29.38
N VAL A 13 27.60 59.15 -29.02
CA VAL A 13 28.47 59.87 -28.09
C VAL A 13 29.77 60.20 -28.81
N ASP A 14 29.97 61.48 -29.12
CA ASP A 14 31.15 61.97 -29.85
C ASP A 14 31.31 63.48 -29.54
N ASP A 15 32.51 63.97 -29.28
CA ASP A 15 32.75 65.38 -28.96
C ASP A 15 32.61 66.30 -30.19
N ASN A 16 32.65 65.73 -31.39
CA ASN A 16 32.51 66.44 -32.63
C ASN A 16 31.06 66.45 -33.13
N VAL A 17 30.42 67.62 -33.05
CA VAL A 17 29.03 67.86 -33.50
C VAL A 17 28.80 67.51 -34.98
N SER A 18 29.82 67.58 -35.84
CA SER A 18 29.66 67.19 -37.25
C SER A 18 29.38 65.69 -37.41
N ILE A 19 29.92 64.86 -36.52
CA ILE A 19 29.69 63.42 -36.50
C ILE A 19 28.25 63.10 -36.09
N HIS A 20 27.69 63.84 -35.13
CA HIS A 20 26.27 63.72 -34.78
C HIS A 20 25.38 63.93 -36.00
N GLN A 21 25.66 64.97 -36.80
CA GLN A 21 24.90 65.26 -38.01
C GLN A 21 25.02 64.14 -39.05
N ASP A 22 26.18 63.50 -39.17
CA ASP A 22 26.37 62.40 -40.10
C ASP A 22 25.64 61.14 -39.65
N PHE A 23 25.67 60.79 -38.36
CA PHE A 23 24.85 59.71 -37.81
C PHE A 23 23.36 59.99 -37.96
N LEU A 24 22.91 61.22 -37.73
CA LEU A 24 21.52 61.62 -37.95
C LEU A 24 21.11 61.46 -39.42
N LYS A 25 21.94 61.87 -40.38
CA LYS A 25 21.65 61.66 -41.82
C LYS A 25 21.53 60.17 -42.18
N ILE A 26 22.33 59.30 -41.54
CA ILE A 26 22.39 57.87 -41.84
C ILE A 26 21.24 57.10 -41.17
N LEU A 27 20.98 57.36 -39.89
CA LEU A 27 20.05 56.61 -39.05
C LEU A 27 18.65 57.24 -38.97
N GLN A 28 18.55 58.53 -39.27
CA GLN A 28 17.31 59.28 -39.45
C GLN A 28 17.30 59.94 -40.84
N PRO A 29 17.31 59.16 -41.93
CA PRO A 29 17.21 59.74 -43.25
C PRO A 29 15.93 60.58 -43.28
N ALA A 30 16.08 61.88 -43.60
CA ALA A 30 14.94 62.75 -43.78
C ALA A 30 14.00 62.06 -44.77
N THR A 31 12.75 61.83 -44.38
CA THR A 31 11.69 61.56 -45.36
C THR A 31 11.79 62.70 -46.35
N GLY A 32 12.28 62.38 -47.56
CA GLY A 32 12.62 63.39 -48.55
C GLY A 32 11.47 64.38 -48.68
N SER A 33 11.80 65.67 -48.74
CA SER A 33 10.84 66.74 -48.99
C SER A 33 9.83 66.26 -50.04
N GLU A 34 8.55 66.17 -49.66
CA GLU A 34 7.44 65.79 -50.56
C GLU A 34 7.44 66.62 -51.86
N ALA A 35 8.13 67.76 -51.88
CA ALA A 35 8.30 68.63 -53.05
C ALA A 35 9.27 68.10 -54.14
N LEU A 36 10.17 67.15 -53.86
CA LEU A 36 11.17 66.66 -54.84
C LEU A 36 10.90 65.24 -55.34
N GLU A 37 10.01 64.48 -54.70
CA GLU A 37 9.53 63.17 -55.16
C GLU A 37 8.89 63.21 -56.56
N PRO A 38 8.08 64.22 -56.95
CA PRO A 38 7.51 64.29 -58.29
C PRO A 38 8.58 64.43 -59.39
N ALA A 39 9.63 65.21 -59.11
CA ALA A 39 10.73 65.44 -60.05
C ALA A 39 11.61 64.19 -60.21
N ARG A 40 11.79 63.42 -59.12
CA ARG A 40 12.59 62.18 -59.12
C ARG A 40 11.86 61.03 -59.81
N ALA A 41 10.56 60.89 -59.56
CA ALA A 41 9.71 59.89 -60.23
C ALA A 41 9.63 60.13 -61.75
N ALA A 42 9.59 61.39 -62.19
CA ALA A 42 9.58 61.75 -63.60
C ALA A 42 10.90 61.45 -64.34
N LEU A 43 12.03 61.45 -63.64
CA LEU A 43 13.37 61.22 -64.22
C LEU A 43 13.83 59.76 -64.14
N PHE A 44 13.43 59.00 -63.10
CA PHE A 44 14.00 57.68 -62.80
C PHE A 44 12.96 56.55 -62.60
N GLY A 45 11.65 56.81 -62.76
CA GLY A 45 10.58 55.83 -62.49
C GLY A 45 10.13 55.83 -61.02
N GLU A 46 9.08 55.06 -60.70
CA GLU A 46 8.43 55.08 -59.37
C GLU A 46 9.44 54.92 -58.21
N PRO A 47 9.32 55.74 -57.15
CA PRO A 47 10.21 55.63 -56.00
C PRO A 47 10.04 54.28 -55.33
N ASN A 48 11.15 53.58 -55.08
CA ASN A 48 11.16 52.46 -54.14
C ASN A 48 10.75 53.03 -52.77
N PRO A 49 9.63 52.61 -52.16
CA PRO A 49 9.21 53.15 -50.88
C PRO A 49 10.30 52.82 -49.87
N VAL A 50 11.00 53.85 -49.38
CA VAL A 50 11.83 53.73 -48.18
C VAL A 50 10.88 53.20 -47.11
N ARG A 51 11.03 51.92 -46.76
CA ARG A 51 10.11 51.25 -45.86
C ARG A 51 10.18 51.97 -44.52
N ALA A 52 9.03 52.25 -43.90
CA ALA A 52 8.95 52.81 -42.54
C ALA A 52 9.73 52.01 -41.48
N SER A 53 10.23 50.82 -41.84
CA SER A 53 11.11 49.96 -41.06
C SER A 53 12.57 50.41 -40.96
N ASP A 54 12.97 51.59 -41.43
CA ASP A 54 14.38 52.02 -41.42
C ASP A 54 14.64 53.28 -40.56
N HIS A 55 13.66 53.76 -39.79
CA HIS A 55 13.82 54.92 -38.93
C HIS A 55 14.31 54.53 -37.52
N PHE A 56 15.40 55.13 -37.06
CA PHE A 56 15.90 55.00 -35.69
C PHE A 56 15.60 56.26 -34.89
N THR A 57 15.41 56.13 -33.58
CA THR A 57 15.38 57.29 -32.68
C THR A 57 16.79 57.52 -32.17
N VAL A 58 17.43 58.60 -32.57
CA VAL A 58 18.82 58.90 -32.23
C VAL A 58 18.85 60.08 -31.27
N ASP A 59 19.46 59.86 -30.11
CA ASP A 59 19.84 60.92 -29.19
C ASP A 59 21.36 61.08 -29.26
N CYS A 60 21.85 62.33 -29.16
CA CYS A 60 23.28 62.64 -29.25
C CYS A 60 23.79 63.24 -27.94
N ALA A 61 25.01 62.89 -27.55
CA ALA A 61 25.74 63.46 -26.44
C ALA A 61 27.14 63.85 -26.90
N ASP A 62 27.59 65.03 -26.51
CA ASP A 62 28.93 65.54 -26.80
C ASP A 62 30.00 65.02 -25.82
N GLN A 63 29.58 64.42 -24.69
CA GLN A 63 30.46 63.87 -23.66
C GLN A 63 29.84 62.67 -22.95
N GLY A 64 30.69 61.78 -22.43
CA GLY A 64 30.27 60.57 -21.71
C GLY A 64 29.39 60.80 -20.48
N ILE A 65 29.62 61.90 -19.74
CA ILE A 65 28.81 62.27 -18.56
C ILE A 65 27.35 62.57 -18.94
N ILE A 66 27.14 63.24 -20.08
CA ILE A 66 25.80 63.56 -20.59
C ILE A 66 25.14 62.28 -21.12
N ALA A 67 25.89 61.44 -21.82
CA ALA A 67 25.44 60.13 -22.28
C ALA A 67 24.93 59.26 -21.12
N LEU A 68 25.66 59.22 -20.00
CA LEU A 68 25.25 58.49 -18.80
C LEU A 68 23.92 59.02 -18.25
N GLY A 69 23.79 60.35 -18.12
CA GLY A 69 22.54 60.97 -17.67
C GLY A 69 21.35 60.62 -18.57
N LEU A 70 21.56 60.54 -19.89
CA LEU A 70 20.53 60.11 -20.84
C LEU A 70 20.16 58.64 -20.64
N VAL A 71 21.12 57.72 -20.48
CA VAL A 71 20.86 56.29 -20.24
C VAL A 71 20.12 56.07 -18.93
N GLU A 72 20.55 56.72 -17.84
CA GLU A 72 19.87 56.62 -16.54
C GLU A 72 18.44 57.16 -16.59
N ALA A 73 18.23 58.30 -17.25
CA ALA A 73 16.90 58.87 -17.41
C ALA A 73 16.00 57.99 -18.29
N ALA A 74 16.55 57.40 -19.35
CA ALA A 74 15.88 56.47 -20.24
C ALA A 74 15.47 55.17 -19.51
N GLY A 75 16.37 54.61 -18.71
CA GLY A 75 16.10 53.44 -17.86
C GLY A 75 14.96 53.69 -16.85
N LYS A 76 14.98 54.84 -16.16
CA LYS A 76 13.91 55.22 -15.21
C LYS A 76 12.54 55.40 -15.87
N LYS A 77 12.51 55.86 -17.13
CA LYS A 77 11.28 56.03 -17.92
C LYS A 77 10.78 54.73 -18.57
N GLY A 78 11.49 53.61 -18.40
CA GLY A 78 11.14 52.34 -19.04
C GLY A 78 11.32 52.34 -20.55
N ASN A 79 12.14 53.27 -21.08
CA ASN A 79 12.41 53.39 -22.51
C ASN A 79 13.93 53.38 -22.71
N PRO A 80 14.63 52.25 -22.57
CA PRO A 80 16.09 52.20 -22.63
C PRO A 80 16.62 52.36 -24.07
N TYR A 81 17.91 52.67 -24.20
CA TYR A 81 18.61 52.61 -25.49
C TYR A 81 18.99 51.16 -25.81
N ALA A 82 18.86 50.76 -27.07
CA ALA A 82 19.28 49.45 -27.51
C ALA A 82 20.77 49.42 -27.88
N VAL A 83 21.26 50.51 -28.49
CA VAL A 83 22.64 50.61 -29.02
C VAL A 83 23.24 51.98 -28.69
N ALA A 84 24.51 52.02 -28.32
CA ALA A 84 25.29 53.24 -28.23
C ALA A 84 26.51 53.19 -29.16
N PHE A 85 26.68 54.21 -30.01
CA PHE A 85 27.92 54.46 -30.74
C PHE A 85 28.76 55.44 -29.93
N VAL A 86 29.96 55.03 -29.52
CA VAL A 86 30.79 55.80 -28.58
C VAL A 86 32.16 56.05 -29.19
N ASP A 87 32.54 57.31 -29.33
CA ASP A 87 33.88 57.68 -29.76
C ASP A 87 34.94 57.39 -28.69
N MET A 88 36.14 57.03 -29.14
CA MET A 88 37.22 56.67 -28.23
C MET A 88 37.88 57.90 -27.57
N ARG A 89 37.91 59.07 -28.22
CA ARG A 89 38.68 60.24 -27.74
C ARG A 89 37.82 61.50 -27.67
N MET A 90 37.35 61.86 -26.47
CA MET A 90 36.44 63.00 -26.25
C MET A 90 36.95 64.03 -25.21
N PRO A 91 38.02 64.81 -25.47
CA PRO A 91 38.53 65.81 -24.51
C PRO A 91 37.56 67.00 -24.30
N PRO A 92 37.56 67.66 -23.11
CA PRO A 92 38.41 67.45 -21.93
C PRO A 92 37.82 66.46 -20.89
N GLY A 93 36.74 65.72 -21.21
CA GLY A 93 36.03 64.85 -20.27
C GLY A 93 36.41 63.36 -20.38
N TRP A 94 35.42 62.49 -20.17
CA TRP A 94 35.60 61.03 -20.18
C TRP A 94 35.99 60.54 -21.58
N ASP A 95 36.97 59.63 -21.63
CA ASP A 95 37.27 58.90 -22.86
C ASP A 95 36.17 57.87 -23.19
N GLY A 96 36.28 57.23 -24.35
CA GLY A 96 35.30 56.23 -24.77
C GLY A 96 35.23 55.01 -23.85
N LEU A 97 36.36 54.58 -23.28
CA LEU A 97 36.39 53.39 -22.41
C LEU A 97 35.72 53.66 -21.05
N GLU A 98 36.07 54.77 -20.40
CA GLU A 98 35.41 55.19 -19.16
C GLU A 98 33.92 55.41 -19.42
N THR A 99 33.55 56.00 -20.55
CA THR A 99 32.14 56.15 -20.93
C THR A 99 31.43 54.80 -20.98
N ILE A 100 31.97 53.82 -21.70
CA ILE A 100 31.35 52.48 -21.85
C ILE A 100 31.20 51.76 -20.50
N GLU A 101 32.24 51.79 -19.66
CA GLU A 101 32.19 51.22 -18.31
C GLU A 101 31.02 51.78 -17.49
N ARG A 102 30.84 53.11 -17.54
CA ARG A 102 29.76 53.80 -16.82
C ARG A 102 28.40 53.50 -17.41
N LEU A 103 28.28 53.47 -18.74
CA LEU A 103 27.03 53.14 -19.41
C LEU A 103 26.57 51.73 -19.08
N TRP A 104 27.48 50.74 -19.04
CA TRP A 104 27.14 49.37 -18.65
C TRP A 104 26.88 49.16 -17.16
N ALA A 105 27.47 49.99 -16.31
CA ALA A 105 27.10 50.02 -14.89
C ALA A 105 25.67 50.51 -14.70
N ALA A 106 25.19 51.42 -15.56
CA ALA A 106 23.81 51.91 -15.55
C ALA A 106 22.83 50.97 -16.29
N ASP A 107 23.24 50.40 -17.42
CA ASP A 107 22.46 49.47 -18.23
C ASP A 107 23.35 48.35 -18.81
N ALA A 108 23.33 47.19 -18.17
CA ALA A 108 24.14 46.04 -18.56
C ALA A 108 23.69 45.35 -19.86
N GLU A 109 22.52 45.70 -20.40
CA GLU A 109 21.97 45.12 -21.64
C GLU A 109 22.30 45.96 -22.87
N LEU A 110 22.65 47.24 -22.70
CA LEU A 110 23.01 48.18 -23.77
C LEU A 110 24.11 47.62 -24.69
N GLN A 111 23.87 47.56 -26.00
CA GLN A 111 24.89 47.17 -26.97
C GLN A 111 25.77 48.37 -27.32
N VAL A 112 27.07 48.18 -27.48
CA VAL A 112 28.01 49.28 -27.72
C VAL A 112 28.83 49.06 -28.98
N VAL A 113 28.97 50.11 -29.78
CA VAL A 113 29.88 50.19 -30.92
C VAL A 113 30.92 51.25 -30.64
N ILE A 114 32.18 50.85 -30.52
CA ILE A 114 33.33 51.77 -30.42
C ILE A 114 33.56 52.39 -31.79
N CYS A 115 33.56 53.72 -31.85
CA CYS A 115 33.99 54.50 -32.99
C CYS A 115 35.44 54.93 -32.77
N THR A 116 36.34 54.60 -33.71
CA THR A 116 37.78 54.86 -33.54
C THR A 116 38.46 55.26 -34.85
N ALA A 117 39.55 56.03 -34.77
CA ALA A 117 40.43 56.33 -35.89
C ALA A 117 41.60 55.32 -35.98
N TYR A 118 42.31 55.28 -37.11
CA TYR A 118 43.38 54.30 -37.44
C TYR A 118 44.59 54.30 -36.47
N SER A 119 44.59 55.11 -35.42
CA SER A 119 45.73 55.37 -34.52
C SER A 119 45.45 55.23 -33.02
N ASP A 120 44.26 54.76 -32.61
CA ASP A 120 43.83 54.87 -31.21
C ASP A 120 43.83 53.54 -30.46
N GLN A 121 44.73 53.45 -29.48
CA GLN A 121 44.99 52.41 -28.47
C GLN A 121 45.19 50.94 -28.93
N PRO A 122 46.11 50.17 -28.32
CA PRO A 122 46.25 48.73 -28.59
C PRO A 122 45.01 47.96 -28.09
N TRP A 123 44.45 47.10 -28.95
CA TRP A 123 43.26 46.25 -28.68
C TRP A 123 43.34 45.43 -27.37
N ASP A 124 44.56 45.13 -26.90
CA ASP A 124 44.82 44.40 -25.66
C ASP A 124 44.40 45.19 -24.41
N GLU A 125 44.46 46.52 -24.43
CA GLU A 125 44.05 47.39 -23.32
C GLU A 125 42.52 47.39 -23.14
N ILE A 126 41.79 47.43 -24.26
CA ILE A 126 40.32 47.36 -24.30
C ILE A 126 39.82 46.00 -23.77
N ARG A 127 40.46 44.91 -24.19
CA ARG A 127 40.13 43.55 -23.73
C ARG A 127 40.41 43.35 -22.24
N GLY A 128 41.56 43.84 -21.76
CA GLY A 128 41.97 43.68 -20.36
C GLY A 128 41.09 44.45 -19.37
N ARG A 129 40.52 45.58 -19.79
CA ARG A 129 39.76 46.48 -18.92
C ARG A 129 38.25 46.20 -18.90
N ILE A 130 37.68 45.74 -20.02
CA ILE A 130 36.22 45.68 -20.21
C ILE A 130 35.64 44.25 -20.26
N GLY A 131 36.45 43.22 -20.55
CA GLY A 131 36.12 41.78 -20.36
C GLY A 131 34.97 41.17 -21.19
N ARG A 132 34.01 41.97 -21.68
CA ARG A 132 32.85 41.53 -22.48
C ARG A 132 33.09 41.78 -23.97
N THR A 133 33.29 40.72 -24.74
CA THR A 133 33.55 40.83 -26.19
C THR A 133 32.29 40.72 -27.04
N ASP A 134 31.21 40.15 -26.52
CA ASP A 134 30.00 39.92 -27.32
C ASP A 134 29.08 41.14 -27.42
N GLN A 135 29.19 42.12 -26.51
CA GLN A 135 28.38 43.36 -26.51
C GLN A 135 29.10 44.54 -27.18
N LEU A 136 30.29 44.29 -27.74
CA LEU A 136 31.21 45.30 -28.24
C LEU A 136 31.56 45.05 -29.71
N LEU A 137 31.30 46.03 -30.57
CA LEU A 137 31.79 46.04 -31.96
C LEU A 137 32.63 47.28 -32.21
N ILE A 138 33.50 47.25 -33.21
CA ILE A 138 34.34 48.38 -33.60
C ILE A 138 33.90 48.87 -34.97
N LEU A 139 33.82 50.19 -35.11
CA LEU A 139 33.58 50.90 -36.36
C LEU A 139 34.69 51.93 -36.58
N GLN A 140 35.37 51.87 -37.74
CA GLN A 140 36.48 52.75 -38.06
C GLN A 140 36.03 54.04 -38.76
N LYS A 141 36.65 55.18 -38.41
CA LYS A 141 36.48 56.47 -39.11
C LYS A 141 37.39 56.53 -40.35
N PRO A 142 36.90 57.03 -41.51
CA PRO A 142 35.59 57.64 -41.76
C PRO A 142 34.47 56.59 -41.89
N PHE A 143 33.29 56.92 -41.38
CA PHE A 143 32.17 55.98 -41.31
C PHE A 143 31.54 55.67 -42.67
N ASN A 144 31.29 54.39 -42.91
CA ASN A 144 30.47 53.92 -44.04
C ASN A 144 29.00 53.82 -43.59
N SER A 145 28.10 54.48 -44.34
CA SER A 145 26.67 54.53 -44.03
C SER A 145 26.01 53.15 -44.01
N ILE A 146 26.44 52.23 -44.87
CA ILE A 146 25.91 50.85 -44.91
C ILE A 146 26.34 50.09 -43.65
N GLU A 147 27.59 50.25 -43.21
CA GLU A 147 28.10 49.57 -42.02
C GLU A 147 27.40 50.05 -40.76
N VAL A 148 27.22 51.37 -40.61
CA VAL A 148 26.46 51.96 -39.48
C VAL A 148 25.04 51.41 -39.42
N LEU A 149 24.33 51.37 -40.57
CA LEU A 149 22.95 50.88 -40.63
C LEU A 149 22.85 49.38 -40.31
N GLN A 150 23.78 48.58 -40.83
CA GLN A 150 23.82 47.14 -40.55
C GLN A 150 24.10 46.86 -39.07
N LEU A 151 25.06 47.55 -38.47
CA LEU A 151 25.40 47.42 -37.06
C LEU A 151 24.23 47.83 -36.16
N ALA A 152 23.65 49.00 -36.41
CA ALA A 152 22.46 49.49 -35.71
C ALA A 152 21.31 48.47 -35.77
N THR A 153 20.98 47.97 -36.96
CA THR A 153 19.89 47.01 -37.14
C THR A 153 20.16 45.68 -36.44
N ALA A 154 21.37 45.14 -36.57
CA ALA A 154 21.74 43.85 -36.00
C ALA A 154 21.76 43.90 -34.46
N LEU A 155 22.34 44.95 -33.88
CA LEU A 155 22.44 45.09 -32.44
C LEU A 155 21.10 45.42 -31.78
N CYS A 156 20.24 46.23 -32.40
CA CYS A 156 18.87 46.44 -31.93
C CYS A 156 18.08 45.12 -31.85
N ARG A 157 18.19 44.26 -32.88
CA ARG A 157 17.56 42.93 -32.87
C ARG A 157 18.15 42.01 -31.82
N LYS A 158 19.48 42.04 -31.65
CA LYS A 158 20.18 41.24 -30.63
C LYS A 158 19.70 41.63 -29.22
N TRP A 159 19.61 42.92 -28.94
CA TRP A 159 19.12 43.46 -27.68
C TRP A 159 17.68 42.98 -27.38
N ASP A 160 16.78 43.12 -28.35
CA ASP A 160 15.38 42.71 -28.21
C ASP A 160 15.23 41.21 -27.97
N LEU A 161 15.96 40.38 -28.74
CA LEU A 161 15.94 38.93 -28.59
C LEU A 161 16.50 38.49 -27.24
N ALA A 162 17.61 39.09 -26.79
CA ALA A 162 18.21 38.78 -25.50
C ALA A 162 17.23 39.02 -24.35
N ARG A 163 16.51 40.14 -24.36
CA ARG A 163 15.47 40.43 -23.34
C ARG A 163 14.30 39.48 -23.41
N LYS A 164 13.83 39.13 -24.60
CA LYS A 164 12.73 38.15 -24.77
C LYS A 164 13.10 36.79 -24.18
N VAL A 165 14.30 36.30 -24.48
CA VAL A 165 14.79 35.02 -23.94
C VAL A 165 14.93 35.08 -22.43
N SER A 166 15.56 36.14 -21.88
CA SER A 166 15.68 36.32 -20.44
C SER A 166 14.32 36.37 -19.73
N GLY A 167 13.33 37.04 -20.34
CA GLY A 167 11.95 37.07 -19.85
C GLY A 167 11.30 35.69 -19.81
N GLN A 168 11.38 34.93 -20.92
CA GLN A 168 10.83 33.58 -21.00
C GLN A 168 11.48 32.61 -20.00
N VAL A 169 12.81 32.70 -19.82
CA VAL A 169 13.54 31.88 -18.85
C VAL A 169 13.08 32.20 -17.42
N SER A 170 12.91 33.49 -17.09
CA SER A 170 12.43 33.91 -15.78
C SER A 170 11.00 33.41 -15.51
N GLU A 171 10.11 33.51 -16.50
CA GLU A 171 8.73 33.04 -16.40
C GLU A 171 8.67 31.52 -16.20
N LEU A 172 9.44 30.77 -16.99
CA LEU A 172 9.50 29.32 -16.86
C LEU A 172 10.08 28.89 -15.52
N SER A 173 11.13 29.56 -15.05
CA SER A 173 11.72 29.28 -13.73
C SER A 173 10.68 29.45 -12.62
N HIS A 174 9.92 30.54 -12.66
CA HIS A 174 8.86 30.79 -11.68
C HIS A 174 7.78 29.71 -11.71
N LEU A 175 7.34 29.29 -12.90
CA LEU A 175 6.34 28.24 -13.06
C LEU A 175 6.84 26.87 -12.58
N VAL A 176 8.10 26.54 -12.85
CA VAL A 176 8.73 25.31 -12.35
C VAL A 176 8.81 25.32 -10.84
N ASP A 177 9.18 26.44 -10.22
CA ASP A 177 9.24 26.56 -8.76
C ASP A 177 7.86 26.40 -8.12
N GLU A 178 6.83 27.03 -8.68
CA GLU A 178 5.44 26.91 -8.25
C GLU A 178 4.95 25.45 -8.33
N ARG A 179 5.11 24.80 -9.49
CA ARG A 179 4.71 23.40 -9.67
C ARG A 179 5.51 22.44 -8.80
N THR A 180 6.79 22.72 -8.57
CA THR A 180 7.63 21.91 -7.69
C THR A 180 7.16 22.02 -6.24
N ALA A 181 6.71 23.20 -5.80
CA ALA A 181 6.12 23.38 -4.47
C ALA A 181 4.81 22.60 -4.32
N GLU A 182 3.88 22.72 -5.28
CA GLU A 182 2.62 21.96 -5.29
C GLU A 182 2.85 20.45 -5.23
N LEU A 183 3.77 19.93 -6.06
CA LEU A 183 4.09 18.50 -6.07
C LEU A 183 4.69 18.03 -4.75
N ARG A 184 5.53 18.85 -4.09
CA ARG A 184 6.09 18.52 -2.78
C ARG A 184 5.02 18.44 -1.71
N ASP A 185 4.04 19.35 -1.72
CA ASP A 185 2.95 19.35 -0.77
C ASP A 185 2.00 18.16 -1.00
N ALA A 186 1.65 17.87 -2.25
CA ALA A 186 0.84 16.69 -2.59
C ALA A 186 1.53 15.38 -2.18
N ASN A 187 2.85 15.27 -2.39
CA ASN A 187 3.62 14.08 -2.02
C ASN A 187 3.71 13.91 -0.49
N ARG A 188 3.82 15.02 0.25
CA ARG A 188 3.77 15.01 1.71
C ARG A 188 2.42 14.48 2.21
N GLN A 189 1.31 15.00 1.67
CA GLN A 189 -0.04 14.54 2.03
C GLN A 189 -0.24 13.05 1.72
N LEU A 190 0.25 12.59 0.56
CA LEU A 190 0.15 11.17 0.19
C LEU A 190 0.95 10.28 1.14
N THR A 191 2.12 10.74 1.60
CA THR A 191 2.95 10.02 2.56
C THR A 191 2.25 9.92 3.92
N GLU A 192 1.71 11.02 4.43
CA GLU A 192 0.93 11.05 5.69
C GLU A 192 -0.31 10.15 5.62
N PHE A 193 -1.01 10.16 4.48
CA PHE A 193 -2.16 9.28 4.24
C PHE A 193 -1.75 7.80 4.23
N ASN A 194 -0.65 7.46 3.56
CA ASN A 194 -0.13 6.10 3.52
C ASN A 194 0.26 5.60 4.92
N GLU A 195 0.92 6.43 5.73
CA GLU A 195 1.25 6.08 7.12
C GLU A 195 -0.01 5.80 7.96
N THR A 196 -1.02 6.67 7.84
CA THR A 196 -2.31 6.49 8.53
C THR A 196 -3.03 5.21 8.08
N LEU A 197 -2.99 4.92 6.77
CA LEU A 197 -3.58 3.71 6.21
C LEU A 197 -2.87 2.46 6.74
N MET A 198 -1.53 2.45 6.77
CA MET A 198 -0.76 1.32 7.32
C MET A 198 -1.08 1.06 8.79
N GLN A 199 -1.22 2.12 9.61
CA GLN A 199 -1.63 2.00 11.02
C GLN A 199 -3.02 1.39 11.16
N THR A 200 -3.96 1.82 10.31
CA THR A 200 -5.34 1.32 10.31
C THR A 200 -5.38 -0.17 9.95
N VAL A 201 -4.65 -0.58 8.91
CA VAL A 201 -4.55 -1.98 8.48
C VAL A 201 -3.98 -2.85 9.62
N ALA A 202 -2.88 -2.44 10.25
CA ALA A 202 -2.28 -3.18 11.35
C ALA A 202 -3.24 -3.34 12.55
N SER A 203 -4.02 -2.30 12.87
CA SER A 203 -5.03 -2.37 13.92
C SER A 203 -6.17 -3.34 13.59
N LEU A 204 -6.59 -3.40 12.32
CA LEU A 204 -7.65 -4.32 11.87
C LEU A 204 -7.19 -5.79 11.94
N GLU A 205 -5.96 -6.08 11.51
CA GLU A 205 -5.38 -7.43 11.58
C GLU A 205 -5.27 -7.93 13.04
N ALA A 206 -4.85 -7.06 13.95
CA ALA A 206 -4.78 -7.37 15.38
C ALA A 206 -6.17 -7.66 15.96
N ALA A 207 -7.17 -6.83 15.64
CA ALA A 207 -8.54 -7.04 16.08
C ALA A 207 -9.14 -8.34 15.52
N GLN A 208 -8.90 -8.65 14.25
CA GLN A 208 -9.36 -9.89 13.62
C GLN A 208 -8.78 -11.13 14.30
N THR A 209 -7.47 -11.10 14.61
CA THR A 209 -6.79 -12.20 15.30
C THR A 209 -7.40 -12.44 16.68
N GLU A 210 -7.68 -11.38 17.43
CA GLU A 210 -8.29 -11.49 18.75
C GLU A 210 -9.73 -12.02 18.67
N ILE A 211 -10.53 -11.58 17.69
CA ILE A 211 -11.88 -12.13 17.46
C ILE A 211 -11.82 -13.63 17.17
N LEU A 212 -10.91 -14.07 16.30
CA LEU A 212 -10.76 -15.48 15.98
C LEU A 212 -10.38 -16.31 17.22
N ARG A 213 -9.47 -15.78 18.05
CA ARG A 213 -9.07 -16.42 19.32
C ARG A 213 -10.25 -16.53 20.29
N GLN A 214 -11.03 -15.44 20.44
CA GLN A 214 -12.20 -15.41 21.31
C GLN A 214 -13.30 -16.37 20.82
N ASN A 215 -13.56 -16.41 19.51
CA ASN A 215 -14.51 -17.34 18.92
C ASN A 215 -14.10 -18.80 19.14
N GLY A 216 -12.81 -19.12 18.95
CA GLY A 216 -12.31 -20.47 19.23
C GLY A 216 -12.50 -20.89 20.69
N GLU A 217 -12.27 -19.98 21.64
CA GLU A 217 -12.51 -20.27 23.05
C GLU A 217 -14.00 -20.36 23.39
N LEU A 218 -14.85 -19.51 22.81
CA LEU A 218 -16.30 -19.60 22.94
C LEU A 218 -16.84 -20.92 22.39
N GLU A 219 -16.36 -21.38 21.23
CA GLU A 219 -16.71 -22.68 20.67
C GLU A 219 -16.28 -23.82 21.59
N ARG A 220 -15.08 -23.74 22.17
CA ARG A 220 -14.59 -24.74 23.14
C ARG A 220 -15.48 -24.77 24.38
N LEU A 221 -15.79 -23.62 24.98
CA LEU A 221 -16.65 -23.52 26.17
C LEU A 221 -18.09 -23.97 25.87
N ALA A 222 -18.59 -23.71 24.66
CA ALA A 222 -19.94 -24.07 24.26
C ALA A 222 -20.09 -25.54 23.87
N SER A 223 -19.01 -26.21 23.44
CA SER A 223 -19.04 -27.57 22.89
C SER A 223 -18.34 -28.65 23.73
N ARG A 224 -17.45 -28.28 24.65
CA ARG A 224 -16.70 -29.22 25.50
C ARG A 224 -17.20 -29.22 26.93
N ASP A 225 -17.06 -30.36 27.61
CA ASP A 225 -17.22 -30.47 29.05
C ASP A 225 -15.95 -29.93 29.76
N PRO A 226 -16.08 -29.02 30.75
CA PRO A 226 -14.92 -28.36 31.35
C PRO A 226 -14.04 -29.28 32.21
N LEU A 227 -14.59 -30.39 32.72
CA LEU A 227 -13.83 -31.33 33.54
C LEU A 227 -12.99 -32.28 32.68
N THR A 228 -13.59 -32.80 31.60
CA THR A 228 -13.04 -33.92 30.83
C THR A 228 -12.50 -33.55 29.45
N GLY A 229 -12.87 -32.40 28.88
CA GLY A 229 -12.54 -32.07 27.49
C GLY A 229 -13.25 -32.95 26.45
N CYS A 230 -14.15 -33.85 26.86
CA CYS A 230 -15.08 -34.53 25.96
C CYS A 230 -16.09 -33.53 25.39
N LEU A 231 -16.87 -33.94 24.38
CA LEU A 231 -18.03 -33.16 23.98
C LEU A 231 -18.99 -33.06 25.15
N ASN A 232 -19.55 -31.88 25.40
CA ASN A 232 -20.67 -31.79 26.34
C ASN A 232 -21.92 -32.43 25.72
N ARG A 233 -22.88 -32.80 26.57
CA ARG A 233 -24.12 -33.47 26.14
C ARG A 233 -24.82 -32.78 24.97
N ARG A 234 -24.90 -31.44 24.98
CA ARG A 234 -25.57 -30.66 23.93
C ARG A 234 -24.86 -30.79 22.58
N ALA A 235 -23.53 -30.61 22.56
CA ALA A 235 -22.74 -30.69 21.34
C ALA A 235 -22.66 -32.12 20.80
N PHE A 236 -22.51 -33.10 21.70
CA PHE A 236 -22.54 -34.51 21.32
C PHE A 236 -23.85 -34.88 20.62
N TYR A 237 -25.00 -34.52 21.20
CA TYR A 237 -26.30 -34.85 20.61
C TYR A 237 -26.53 -34.18 19.25
N ALA A 238 -26.15 -32.90 19.10
CA ALA A 238 -26.26 -32.19 17.82
C ALA A 238 -25.43 -32.86 16.69
N LEU A 239 -24.24 -33.36 17.02
CA LEU A 239 -23.38 -34.05 16.07
C LEU A 239 -23.87 -35.48 15.80
N PHE A 240 -24.44 -36.14 16.80
CA PHE A 240 -25.09 -37.45 16.65
C PHE A 240 -26.30 -37.35 15.71
N ASP A 241 -27.22 -36.39 15.91
CA ASP A 241 -28.36 -36.17 15.02
C ASP A 241 -27.94 -36.03 13.55
N LYS A 242 -26.87 -35.27 13.30
CA LYS A 242 -26.31 -35.10 11.96
C LYS A 242 -25.75 -36.41 11.40
N ALA A 243 -24.86 -37.07 12.14
CA ALA A 243 -24.23 -38.32 11.69
C ALA A 243 -25.28 -39.44 11.46
N PHE A 244 -26.28 -39.54 12.33
CA PHE A 244 -27.35 -40.52 12.19
C PHE A 244 -28.15 -40.32 10.89
N ALA A 245 -28.47 -39.08 10.53
CA ALA A 245 -29.14 -38.77 9.27
C ALA A 245 -28.25 -39.09 8.06
N GLU A 246 -26.97 -38.73 8.12
CA GLU A 246 -25.99 -38.95 7.05
C GLU A 246 -25.74 -40.44 6.79
N GLU A 247 -25.44 -41.22 7.83
CA GLU A 247 -25.15 -42.65 7.68
C GLU A 247 -26.39 -43.45 7.25
N ARG A 248 -27.58 -43.09 7.76
CA ARG A 248 -28.84 -43.70 7.32
C ARG A 248 -29.12 -43.45 5.85
N ALA A 249 -28.84 -42.25 5.34
CA ALA A 249 -29.02 -41.92 3.92
C ALA A 249 -28.05 -42.69 3.02
N GLN A 250 -26.84 -42.99 3.53
CA GLN A 250 -25.81 -43.75 2.81
C GLN A 250 -25.99 -45.28 2.96
N GLY A 251 -26.89 -45.74 3.83
CA GLY A 251 -27.08 -47.15 4.12
C GLY A 251 -25.97 -47.77 4.97
N ASN A 252 -25.21 -46.93 5.68
CA ASN A 252 -24.13 -47.36 6.57
C ASN A 252 -24.66 -47.61 7.99
N GLU A 253 -23.98 -48.50 8.71
CA GLU A 253 -24.25 -48.75 10.12
C GLU A 253 -23.60 -47.68 11.01
N LEU A 254 -24.29 -47.35 12.10
CA LEU A 254 -23.81 -46.45 13.13
C LEU A 254 -24.04 -47.10 14.49
N CYS A 255 -22.98 -47.16 15.29
CA CYS A 255 -23.03 -47.76 16.62
C CYS A 255 -22.96 -46.72 17.73
N CYS A 256 -23.59 -47.02 18.86
CA CYS A 256 -23.59 -46.21 20.06
C CYS A 256 -23.15 -47.03 21.26
N LEU A 257 -22.31 -46.46 22.10
CA LEU A 257 -21.92 -47.02 23.39
C LEU A 257 -22.39 -46.09 24.50
N MET A 258 -23.02 -46.66 25.52
CA MET A 258 -23.23 -46.00 26.81
C MET A 258 -22.28 -46.62 27.84
N ILE A 259 -21.53 -45.78 28.54
CA ILE A 259 -20.47 -46.19 29.46
C ILE A 259 -20.70 -45.51 30.80
N ASP A 260 -20.59 -46.25 31.89
CA ASP A 260 -20.70 -45.72 33.24
C ASP A 260 -19.56 -46.26 34.12
N ILE A 261 -19.01 -45.37 34.96
CA ILE A 261 -17.94 -45.72 35.89
C ILE A 261 -18.53 -46.52 37.05
N ASP A 262 -18.07 -47.76 37.18
CA ASP A 262 -18.59 -48.68 38.18
C ASP A 262 -18.32 -48.17 39.61
N LEU A 263 -19.36 -48.18 40.43
CA LEU A 263 -19.30 -47.81 41.84
C LEU A 263 -18.76 -46.40 42.10
N PHE A 264 -18.91 -45.47 41.13
CA PHE A 264 -18.37 -44.11 41.24
C PHE A 264 -18.80 -43.35 42.51
N LYS A 265 -20.04 -43.54 42.97
CA LYS A 265 -20.51 -42.98 44.24
C LYS A 265 -19.63 -43.38 45.43
N ARG A 266 -19.15 -44.63 45.49
CA ARG A 266 -18.23 -45.07 46.55
C ARG A 266 -16.88 -44.36 46.49
N VAL A 267 -16.40 -44.04 45.29
CA VAL A 267 -15.18 -43.26 45.10
C VAL A 267 -15.34 -41.88 45.73
N ASN A 268 -16.46 -41.21 45.45
CA ASN A 268 -16.76 -39.91 46.05
C ASN A 268 -16.94 -39.99 47.56
N ASP A 269 -17.68 -40.99 48.04
CA ASP A 269 -18.01 -41.14 49.46
C ASP A 269 -16.76 -41.51 50.30
N GLU A 270 -15.85 -42.35 49.77
CA GLU A 270 -14.66 -42.84 50.48
C GLU A 270 -13.43 -41.92 50.30
N LEU A 271 -13.26 -41.30 49.13
CA LEU A 271 -12.04 -40.57 48.74
C LEU A 271 -12.28 -39.07 48.45
N GLY A 272 -13.54 -38.64 48.44
CA GLY A 272 -13.92 -37.25 48.22
C GLY A 272 -14.03 -36.86 46.74
N HIS A 273 -14.79 -35.79 46.48
CA HIS A 273 -15.10 -35.31 45.12
C HIS A 273 -13.86 -34.96 44.28
N ALA A 274 -12.79 -34.44 44.88
CA ALA A 274 -11.58 -34.09 44.14
C ALA A 274 -10.87 -35.33 43.54
N ILE A 275 -10.98 -36.49 44.19
CA ILE A 275 -10.48 -37.77 43.67
C ILE A 275 -11.46 -38.34 42.65
N GLY A 276 -12.77 -38.20 42.89
CA GLY A 276 -13.81 -38.53 41.92
C GLY A 276 -13.62 -37.79 40.58
N ASP A 277 -13.38 -36.48 40.62
CA ASP A 277 -13.11 -35.67 39.43
C ASP A 277 -11.88 -36.17 38.66
N GLN A 278 -10.80 -36.54 39.37
CA GLN A 278 -9.61 -37.16 38.75
C GLN A 278 -9.92 -38.54 38.13
N ALA A 279 -10.79 -39.33 38.76
CA ALA A 279 -11.22 -40.61 38.21
C ALA A 279 -12.02 -40.42 36.92
N ILE A 280 -12.93 -39.44 36.88
CA ILE A 280 -13.68 -39.09 35.65
C ILE A 280 -12.71 -38.65 34.55
N GLN A 281 -11.75 -37.78 34.86
CA GLN A 281 -10.73 -37.31 33.91
C GLN A 281 -9.90 -38.47 33.35
N ALA A 282 -9.43 -39.36 34.23
CA ALA A 282 -8.64 -40.52 33.83
C ALA A 282 -9.40 -41.46 32.88
N VAL A 283 -10.68 -41.70 33.17
CA VAL A 283 -11.55 -42.51 32.30
C VAL A 283 -11.77 -41.80 30.96
N ALA A 284 -12.09 -40.50 30.97
CA ALA A 284 -12.26 -39.71 29.75
C ALA A 284 -11.03 -39.78 28.83
N ASP A 285 -9.83 -39.61 29.38
CA ASP A 285 -8.59 -39.68 28.61
C ASP A 285 -8.36 -41.08 28.00
N CYS A 286 -8.68 -42.15 28.74
CA CYS A 286 -8.60 -43.52 28.24
C CYS A 286 -9.58 -43.76 27.07
N LEU A 287 -10.78 -43.20 27.16
CA LEU A 287 -11.80 -43.29 26.11
C LEU A 287 -11.39 -42.48 24.87
N GLN A 288 -11.04 -41.20 25.03
CA GLN A 288 -10.65 -40.32 23.92
C GLN A 288 -9.41 -40.81 23.16
N SER A 289 -8.39 -41.28 23.88
CA SER A 289 -7.17 -41.83 23.25
C SER A 289 -7.35 -43.24 22.69
N GLY A 290 -8.51 -43.86 22.92
CA GLY A 290 -8.85 -45.22 22.48
C GLY A 290 -9.69 -45.28 21.21
N VAL A 291 -10.08 -44.14 20.64
CA VAL A 291 -10.97 -44.03 19.48
C VAL A 291 -10.31 -43.24 18.33
N ARG A 292 -10.90 -43.30 17.13
CA ARG A 292 -10.42 -42.59 15.93
C ARG A 292 -10.87 -41.13 15.95
N LEU A 293 -10.28 -40.30 15.09
CA LEU A 293 -10.67 -38.88 14.96
C LEU A 293 -12.13 -38.68 14.52
N THR A 294 -12.66 -39.63 13.74
CA THR A 294 -14.05 -39.63 13.25
C THR A 294 -15.06 -40.05 14.33
N ASP A 295 -14.59 -40.71 15.38
CA ASP A 295 -15.44 -41.21 16.46
C ASP A 295 -15.69 -40.09 17.47
N MET A 296 -16.85 -40.12 18.12
CA MET A 296 -17.26 -39.05 19.02
C MET A 296 -17.34 -39.55 20.45
N VAL A 297 -16.78 -38.77 21.39
CA VAL A 297 -16.84 -39.04 22.83
C VAL A 297 -17.49 -37.86 23.51
N GLY A 298 -18.65 -38.09 24.12
CA GLY A 298 -19.39 -37.10 24.91
C GLY A 298 -19.52 -37.51 26.37
N ARG A 299 -19.42 -36.55 27.29
CA ARG A 299 -19.83 -36.76 28.68
C ARG A 299 -21.34 -36.54 28.76
N TYR A 300 -22.09 -37.61 29.00
CA TYR A 300 -23.54 -37.62 28.91
C TYR A 300 -24.20 -37.07 30.20
N GLY A 301 -23.62 -37.38 31.36
CA GLY A 301 -24.01 -36.81 32.66
C GLY A 301 -23.17 -37.41 33.78
N GLY A 302 -22.79 -36.63 34.81
CA GLY A 302 -22.04 -37.15 35.96
C GLY A 302 -20.80 -37.98 35.58
N GLU A 303 -20.88 -39.29 35.80
CA GLU A 303 -19.90 -40.34 35.51
C GLU A 303 -20.16 -41.13 34.21
N GLU A 304 -21.17 -40.74 33.45
CA GLU A 304 -21.63 -41.40 32.22
C GLU A 304 -21.02 -40.77 30.97
N PHE A 305 -20.59 -41.62 30.04
CA PHE A 305 -20.07 -41.24 28.74
C PHE A 305 -20.87 -41.93 27.64
N CYS A 306 -21.16 -41.17 26.58
CA CYS A 306 -21.79 -41.69 25.37
C CYS A 306 -20.80 -41.56 24.22
N LEU A 307 -20.58 -42.66 23.49
CA LEU A 307 -19.70 -42.68 22.32
C LEU A 307 -20.50 -43.05 21.08
N MET A 308 -20.15 -42.45 19.94
CA MET A 308 -20.78 -42.70 18.66
C MET A 308 -19.71 -43.03 17.61
N PHE A 309 -19.97 -44.11 16.86
CA PHE A 309 -19.05 -44.68 15.88
C PHE A 309 -19.75 -44.74 14.52
N PRO A 310 -19.50 -43.75 13.63
CA PRO A 310 -19.99 -43.81 12.26
C PRO A 310 -19.37 -44.99 11.52
N GLN A 311 -20.10 -45.56 10.55
CA GLN A 311 -19.60 -46.59 9.64
C GLN A 311 -18.95 -47.77 10.36
N THR A 312 -19.55 -48.18 11.47
CA THR A 312 -19.04 -49.23 12.34
C THR A 312 -20.14 -50.23 12.59
N THR A 313 -19.84 -51.50 12.31
CA THR A 313 -20.78 -52.61 12.54
C THR A 313 -20.85 -52.97 14.02
N LEU A 314 -21.92 -53.67 14.43
CA LEU A 314 -22.04 -54.14 15.82
C LEU A 314 -20.86 -55.02 16.27
N ALA A 315 -20.37 -55.89 15.38
CA ALA A 315 -19.24 -56.76 15.68
C ALA A 315 -17.96 -55.95 15.97
N GLU A 316 -17.67 -54.94 15.15
CA GLU A 316 -16.53 -54.05 15.36
C GLU A 316 -16.68 -53.20 16.63
N ALA A 317 -17.89 -52.66 16.85
CA ALA A 317 -18.19 -51.84 18.03
C ALA A 317 -18.04 -52.63 19.33
N THR A 318 -18.44 -53.91 19.36
CA THR A 318 -18.28 -54.76 20.55
C THR A 318 -16.82 -55.11 20.84
N VAL A 319 -15.99 -55.34 19.81
CA VAL A 319 -14.53 -55.50 19.97
C VAL A 319 -13.90 -54.21 20.51
N LEU A 320 -14.30 -53.06 19.97
CA LEU A 320 -13.84 -51.76 20.43
C LEU A 320 -14.25 -51.48 21.87
N ALA A 321 -15.50 -51.77 22.24
CA ALA A 321 -16.03 -51.64 23.59
C ALA A 321 -15.19 -52.43 24.59
N GLU A 322 -14.86 -53.69 24.28
CA GLU A 322 -14.00 -54.51 25.14
C GLU A 322 -12.59 -53.96 25.29
N ARG A 323 -12.01 -53.46 24.19
CA ARG A 323 -10.70 -52.82 24.22
C ARG A 323 -10.71 -51.59 25.11
N LEU A 324 -11.73 -50.73 25.00
CA LEU A 324 -11.88 -49.54 25.83
C LEU A 324 -12.06 -49.90 27.30
N ARG A 325 -12.93 -50.87 27.61
CA ARG A 325 -13.16 -51.36 28.98
C ARG A 325 -11.88 -51.91 29.60
N ALA A 326 -11.17 -52.80 28.89
CA ALA A 326 -9.91 -53.38 29.36
C ALA A 326 -8.84 -52.30 29.58
N ARG A 327 -8.77 -51.30 28.68
CA ARG A 327 -7.85 -50.18 28.83
C ARG A 327 -8.14 -49.34 30.08
N VAL A 328 -9.41 -48.99 30.32
CA VAL A 328 -9.80 -48.26 31.52
C VAL A 328 -9.38 -49.04 32.77
N SER A 329 -9.68 -50.33 32.81
CA SER A 329 -9.31 -51.21 33.94
C SER A 329 -7.80 -51.31 34.18
N ALA A 330 -6.98 -51.17 33.15
CA ALA A 330 -5.52 -51.28 33.25
C ALA A 330 -4.83 -49.93 33.51
N GLU A 331 -5.36 -48.83 32.97
CA GLU A 331 -4.66 -47.55 32.90
C GLU A 331 -5.28 -46.44 33.77
N ALA A 332 -6.61 -46.36 33.88
CA ALA A 332 -7.25 -45.17 34.45
C ALA A 332 -6.88 -44.95 35.92
N GLY A 333 -6.81 -46.03 36.70
CA GLY A 333 -6.40 -46.00 38.09
C GLY A 333 -5.00 -45.42 38.34
N ASN A 334 -4.06 -45.67 37.42
CA ASN A 334 -2.69 -45.19 37.52
C ASN A 334 -2.57 -43.70 37.18
N ARG A 335 -3.60 -43.11 36.55
CA ARG A 335 -3.64 -41.69 36.19
C ARG A 335 -4.20 -40.81 37.32
N VAL A 336 -4.75 -41.40 38.38
CA VAL A 336 -5.26 -40.68 39.56
C VAL A 336 -4.09 -40.35 40.50
N ARG A 337 -3.63 -39.08 40.48
CA ARG A 337 -2.41 -38.65 41.19
C ARG A 337 -2.48 -38.87 42.71
N MET A 338 -3.65 -38.64 43.30
CA MET A 338 -3.85 -38.72 44.76
C MET A 338 -4.20 -40.13 45.26
N ALA A 339 -4.42 -41.09 44.37
CA ALA A 339 -4.79 -42.47 44.69
C ALA A 339 -4.25 -43.45 43.62
N SER A 340 -2.94 -43.40 43.39
CA SER A 340 -2.28 -44.25 42.38
C SER A 340 -2.47 -45.73 42.70
N GLY A 341 -2.86 -46.53 41.70
CA GLY A 341 -3.13 -47.96 41.84
C GLY A 341 -4.56 -48.31 42.25
N MET A 342 -5.46 -47.32 42.28
CA MET A 342 -6.90 -47.56 42.42
C MET A 342 -7.42 -48.43 41.26
N THR A 343 -8.30 -49.38 41.55
CA THR A 343 -8.98 -50.12 40.48
C THR A 343 -10.23 -49.35 40.04
N LEU A 344 -10.23 -48.85 38.81
CA LEU A 344 -11.37 -48.21 38.17
C LEU A 344 -11.84 -49.11 37.03
N THR A 345 -13.11 -49.50 37.05
CA THR A 345 -13.75 -50.27 35.98
C THR A 345 -14.95 -49.52 35.42
N VAL A 346 -15.37 -49.90 34.22
CA VAL A 346 -16.56 -49.36 33.57
C VAL A 346 -17.45 -50.50 33.10
N SER A 347 -18.75 -50.28 33.17
CA SER A 347 -19.74 -51.10 32.48
C SER A 347 -20.10 -50.43 31.16
N VAL A 348 -20.33 -51.23 30.11
CA VAL A 348 -20.58 -50.73 28.76
C VAL A 348 -21.81 -51.40 28.16
N GLY A 349 -22.73 -50.60 27.63
CA GLY A 349 -23.82 -51.03 26.78
C GLY A 349 -23.56 -50.62 25.33
N VAL A 350 -23.79 -51.52 24.37
CA VAL A 350 -23.58 -51.31 22.93
C VAL A 350 -24.91 -51.43 22.19
N SER A 351 -25.19 -50.56 21.23
CA SER A 351 -26.32 -50.66 20.30
C SER A 351 -25.90 -50.28 18.88
N THR A 352 -26.69 -50.69 17.88
CA THR A 352 -26.47 -50.39 16.45
C THR A 352 -27.75 -49.90 15.78
N SER A 353 -27.62 -48.97 14.83
CA SER A 353 -28.72 -48.52 13.99
C SER A 353 -29.28 -49.62 13.08
N ALA A 354 -28.52 -50.71 12.86
CA ALA A 354 -28.91 -51.84 12.00
C ALA A 354 -30.23 -52.50 12.44
N PHE A 355 -30.59 -52.41 13.72
CA PHE A 355 -31.82 -53.00 14.27
C PHE A 355 -33.02 -52.05 14.29
N GLY A 356 -33.02 -51.06 13.40
CA GLY A 356 -34.21 -50.25 13.12
C GLY A 356 -34.46 -49.10 14.10
N ALA A 357 -33.45 -48.65 14.85
CA ALA A 357 -33.55 -47.41 15.61
C ALA A 357 -33.94 -46.26 14.66
N ARG A 358 -34.91 -45.43 15.06
CA ARG A 358 -35.48 -44.36 14.21
C ARG A 358 -34.89 -43.00 14.53
N SER A 359 -34.24 -42.85 15.66
CA SER A 359 -33.58 -41.62 16.11
C SER A 359 -32.34 -41.94 16.96
N PRO A 360 -31.43 -40.98 17.13
CA PRO A 360 -30.32 -41.11 18.08
C PRO A 360 -30.77 -41.42 19.51
N LEU A 361 -31.88 -40.82 19.95
CA LEU A 361 -32.42 -41.08 21.28
C LEU A 361 -32.82 -42.55 21.47
N GLU A 362 -33.46 -43.17 20.47
CA GLU A 362 -33.80 -44.60 20.51
C GLU A 362 -32.53 -45.46 20.54
N LEU A 363 -31.48 -45.07 19.81
CA LEU A 363 -30.22 -45.80 19.80
C LEU A 363 -29.49 -45.71 21.14
N ILE A 364 -29.52 -44.53 21.77
CA ILE A 364 -29.00 -44.29 23.12
C ILE A 364 -29.78 -45.11 24.16
N ASP A 365 -31.12 -45.14 24.09
CA ASP A 365 -31.96 -45.93 24.99
C ASP A 365 -31.65 -47.43 24.90
N GLN A 366 -31.43 -47.95 23.69
CA GLN A 366 -30.99 -49.34 23.49
C GLN A 366 -29.62 -49.62 24.12
N ALA A 367 -28.66 -48.69 23.99
CA ALA A 367 -27.36 -48.81 24.63
C ALA A 367 -27.48 -48.75 26.16
N ASP A 368 -28.33 -47.88 26.68
CA ASP A 368 -28.58 -47.74 28.12
C ASP A 368 -29.22 -49.00 28.72
N ARG A 369 -30.18 -49.61 28.01
CA ARG A 369 -30.73 -50.93 28.41
C ARG A 369 -29.67 -52.02 28.48
N ALA A 370 -28.73 -52.03 27.53
CA ALA A 370 -27.60 -52.96 27.58
C ALA A 370 -26.65 -52.64 28.74
N LEU A 371 -26.38 -51.36 29.00
CA LEU A 371 -25.56 -50.91 30.13
C LEU A 371 -26.18 -51.30 31.48
N TYR A 372 -27.49 -51.16 31.62
CA TYR A 372 -28.22 -51.58 32.81
C TYR A 372 -28.01 -53.08 33.09
N ALA A 373 -28.15 -53.92 32.06
CA ALA A 373 -27.87 -55.35 32.17
C ALA A 373 -26.39 -55.64 32.51
N ALA A 374 -25.45 -54.82 32.02
CA ALA A 374 -24.03 -54.95 32.38
C ALA A 374 -23.85 -54.71 33.89
N LYS A 375 -24.46 -53.65 34.43
CA LYS A 375 -24.43 -53.32 35.87
C LYS A 375 -25.05 -54.42 36.74
N GLU A 376 -26.17 -55.01 36.33
CA GLU A 376 -26.81 -56.12 37.06
C GLU A 376 -26.02 -57.43 36.98
N SER A 377 -25.28 -57.64 35.89
CA SER A 377 -24.51 -58.86 35.64
C SER A 377 -23.13 -58.91 36.32
N GLY A 378 -22.90 -58.06 37.31
CA GLY A 378 -21.65 -58.00 38.07
C GLY A 378 -20.66 -56.90 37.65
N ARG A 379 -21.07 -55.97 36.78
CA ARG A 379 -20.26 -54.82 36.33
C ARG A 379 -18.99 -55.23 35.55
N ASN A 380 -18.12 -54.26 35.23
CA ASN A 380 -16.87 -54.45 34.49
C ASN A 380 -17.02 -55.35 33.26
N CYS A 381 -18.08 -55.13 32.49
CA CYS A 381 -18.39 -55.93 31.31
C CYS A 381 -19.11 -55.12 30.24
N VAL A 382 -19.09 -55.68 29.03
CA VAL A 382 -19.77 -55.18 27.84
C VAL A 382 -20.98 -56.06 27.58
N MET A 383 -22.12 -55.41 27.39
CA MET A 383 -23.38 -55.98 26.93
C MET A 383 -23.76 -55.30 25.61
N ALA A 384 -24.30 -56.06 24.67
CA ALA A 384 -24.76 -55.54 23.40
C ALA A 384 -26.25 -55.81 23.23
N MET A 385 -26.98 -54.82 22.72
CA MET A 385 -28.29 -55.02 22.14
C MET A 385 -28.09 -55.77 20.83
N ASP A 386 -28.62 -56.99 20.75
CA ASP A 386 -28.45 -57.89 19.62
C ASP A 386 -29.78 -58.58 19.31
N VAL A 387 -29.91 -59.11 18.11
CA VAL A 387 -31.08 -59.90 17.75
C VAL A 387 -30.75 -61.37 17.89
N LEU A 388 -31.56 -62.11 18.65
CA LEU A 388 -31.51 -63.56 18.61
C LEU A 388 -32.08 -64.01 17.26
N VAL A 389 -31.31 -64.77 16.49
CA VAL A 389 -31.87 -65.59 15.39
C VAL A 389 -32.44 -66.84 16.05
N PRO A 390 -33.77 -66.98 16.24
CA PRO A 390 -34.33 -68.22 16.73
C PRO A 390 -34.18 -69.25 15.61
N GLY A 391 -33.90 -70.50 15.98
CA GLY A 391 -33.84 -71.58 15.00
C GLY A 391 -35.13 -71.68 14.19
N LEU A 392 -35.01 -71.50 12.86
CA LEU A 392 -35.82 -72.16 11.81
C LEU A 392 -37.35 -71.96 11.76
N HIS A 393 -37.96 -70.96 12.42
CA HIS A 393 -39.40 -70.65 12.19
C HIS A 393 -39.64 -69.27 11.54
N PRO A 394 -40.25 -69.19 10.34
CA PRO A 394 -40.45 -67.94 9.58
C PRO A 394 -41.45 -66.92 10.17
N SER A 395 -41.95 -67.15 11.39
CA SER A 395 -43.10 -66.41 11.95
C SER A 395 -42.80 -65.67 13.26
N GLU A 396 -41.57 -65.71 13.77
CA GLU A 396 -41.18 -64.98 14.99
C GLU A 396 -40.63 -63.60 14.61
N GLN A 397 -41.21 -62.54 15.20
CA GLN A 397 -40.68 -61.19 15.10
C GLN A 397 -39.27 -61.15 15.73
N LEU A 398 -38.33 -60.48 15.08
CA LEU A 398 -36.97 -60.24 15.59
C LEU A 398 -37.08 -59.43 16.89
N GLU A 399 -37.03 -60.09 18.05
CA GLU A 399 -36.98 -59.43 19.35
C GLU A 399 -35.54 -59.04 19.72
N LEU A 400 -35.35 -57.76 20.03
CA LEU A 400 -34.10 -57.24 20.56
C LEU A 400 -33.86 -57.79 21.97
N GLN A 401 -32.71 -58.44 22.18
CA GLN A 401 -32.28 -58.96 23.47
C GLN A 401 -30.87 -58.48 23.83
N VAL A 402 -30.54 -58.53 25.11
CA VAL A 402 -29.20 -58.15 25.58
C VAL A 402 -28.30 -59.39 25.62
N ARG A 403 -27.19 -59.33 24.88
CA ARG A 403 -26.16 -60.37 24.83
C ARG A 403 -24.89 -59.93 25.54
N ARG A 404 -24.33 -60.79 26.40
CA ARG A 404 -23.02 -60.55 27.01
C ARG A 404 -21.90 -60.73 25.99
N VAL A 405 -21.03 -59.73 25.89
CA VAL A 405 -19.84 -59.75 25.04
C VAL A 405 -18.62 -60.21 25.86
N THR A 406 -18.46 -59.71 27.08
CA THR A 406 -17.34 -60.13 27.95
C THR A 406 -17.50 -61.59 28.38
N PRO A 407 -16.51 -62.46 28.12
CA PRO A 407 -16.51 -63.82 28.65
C PRO A 407 -16.67 -63.81 30.17
N ARG A 408 -17.42 -64.76 30.72
CA ARG A 408 -17.41 -64.99 32.18
C ARG A 408 -16.07 -65.62 32.53
N GLU A 409 -15.42 -65.13 33.58
CA GLU A 409 -14.27 -65.84 34.15
C GLU A 409 -14.74 -67.24 34.58
N SER A 410 -14.18 -68.28 33.95
CA SER A 410 -14.43 -69.66 34.35
C SER A 410 -13.87 -69.86 35.76
N SER A 411 -14.73 -70.14 36.74
CA SER A 411 -14.27 -70.62 38.05
C SER A 411 -13.32 -71.80 37.83
N PRO A 412 -12.14 -71.83 38.48
CA PRO A 412 -11.28 -72.99 38.41
C PRO A 412 -12.08 -74.20 38.90
N ALA A 413 -12.14 -75.24 38.06
CA ALA A 413 -12.76 -76.49 38.43
C ALA A 413 -12.13 -76.99 39.73
N ILE A 414 -12.95 -77.08 40.79
CA ILE A 414 -12.58 -77.77 42.02
C ILE A 414 -12.42 -79.24 41.64
N ILE A 415 -11.18 -79.65 41.36
CA ILE A 415 -10.81 -81.06 41.33
C ILE A 415 -10.79 -81.50 42.81
N ARG A 416 -11.71 -82.40 43.15
CA ARG A 416 -11.87 -82.97 44.49
C ARG A 416 -10.66 -83.77 44.95
#